data_AF-A0A935RBZ1-F1
#
_entry.id   AF-A0A935RBZ1-F1
#
_cell.length_a   1.000
_cell.length_b   1.000
_cell.length_c   1.000
_cell.angle_alpha   90.00
_cell.angle_beta   90.00
_cell.angle_gamma   90.00
#
_symmetry.space_group_name_H-M   'P 1'
#
loop_
_entity.id
_entity.type
_entity.pdbx_description
1 polymer ?
#
loop_
_entity_poly.entity_id
_entity_poly.type
_entity_poly.pdbx_seq_one_letter_code
_entity_poly.pdbx_strand_id
1 'polypeptide(L)'
;MADRTVCISTLGLKPGARLAQAVRRADGGLLLSAGTEVDVDLVRQLIQRGIECVHVLQAETRDAAQIEHDMAAAAERVARLFRGNSSDARNELAAVITDYRRRAAS
;
A
#
# COMPACT_ATOMS: atom_id res chain seq x y z
N MET A 1 -15.27 -8.41 10.65
CA MET A 1 -14.92 -7.69 9.41
C MET A 1 -13.41 -7.62 9.38
N ALA A 2 -12.76 -8.11 8.32
CA ALA A 2 -11.32 -8.01 8.17
C ALA A 2 -10.98 -6.65 7.58
N ASP A 3 -9.99 -5.97 8.15
CA ASP A 3 -9.45 -4.74 7.57
C ASP A 3 -8.27 -5.10 6.67
N ARG A 4 -8.17 -4.42 5.53
CA ARG A 4 -7.04 -4.53 4.61
C ARG A 4 -6.17 -3.29 4.69
N THR A 5 -4.90 -3.44 4.35
CA THR A 5 -3.96 -2.32 4.23
C THR A 5 -3.98 -1.75 2.83
N VAL A 6 -4.21 -0.45 2.69
CA VAL A 6 -4.18 0.25 1.40
C VAL A 6 -3.24 1.44 1.43
N CYS A 7 -2.47 1.64 0.37
CA CYS A 7 -1.66 2.83 0.19
C CYS A 7 -2.49 3.91 -0.51
N ILE A 8 -2.66 5.06 0.15
CA ILE A 8 -3.45 6.19 -0.34
C ILE A 8 -2.56 7.44 -0.36
N SER A 9 -2.73 8.27 -1.37
CA SER A 9 -2.10 9.60 -1.41
C SER A 9 -2.58 10.45 -0.24
N THR A 10 -1.69 11.23 0.37
CA THR A 10 -2.05 12.18 1.44
C THR A 10 -3.07 13.22 0.98
N LEU A 11 -3.13 13.53 -0.31
CA LEU A 11 -4.15 14.41 -0.90
C LEU A 11 -5.55 13.76 -0.96
N GLY A 12 -5.62 12.43 -1.00
CA GLY A 12 -6.88 11.66 -1.00
C GLY A 12 -7.23 11.10 0.37
N LEU A 13 -6.45 11.41 1.41
CA LEU A 13 -6.61 10.88 2.75
C LEU A 13 -7.79 11.57 3.45
N LYS A 14 -8.79 10.77 3.85
CA LYS A 14 -9.94 11.28 4.60
C LYS A 14 -9.63 11.33 6.09
N PRO A 15 -10.06 12.39 6.80
CA PRO A 15 -10.03 12.40 8.27
C PRO A 15 -10.79 11.19 8.84
N GLY A 16 -10.29 10.64 9.95
CA GLY A 16 -10.81 9.43 10.60
C GLY A 16 -10.20 8.13 10.05
N ALA A 17 -9.35 8.18 9.02
CA ALA A 17 -8.63 7.00 8.56
C ALA A 17 -7.58 6.58 9.59
N ARG A 18 -7.42 5.26 9.83
CA ARG A 18 -6.40 4.74 10.74
C ARG A 18 -5.18 4.27 9.97
N LEU A 19 -3.99 4.64 10.41
CA LEU A 19 -2.74 4.19 9.82
C LEU A 19 -2.55 2.69 10.05
N ALA A 20 -2.25 1.95 8.98
CA ALA A 20 -1.86 0.55 9.05
C ALA A 20 -0.38 0.38 9.42
N GLN A 21 0.46 1.36 9.06
CA GLN A 21 1.90 1.34 9.31
C GLN A 21 2.37 2.67 9.91
N ALA A 22 3.49 2.61 10.63
CA ALA A 22 4.13 3.81 11.16
C ALA A 22 4.64 4.69 10.03
N VAL A 23 4.36 5.99 10.09
CA VAL A 23 4.95 6.99 9.19
C VAL A 23 6.26 7.44 9.81
N ARG A 24 7.34 7.34 9.04
CA ARG A 24 8.68 7.76 9.45
C ARG A 24 9.12 8.95 8.61
N ARG A 25 9.92 9.82 9.21
CA ARG A 25 10.63 10.90 8.53
C ARG A 25 11.79 10.35 7.71
N ALA A 26 12.33 11.18 6.83
CA ALA A 26 13.50 10.84 6.02
C ALA A 26 14.75 10.49 6.86
N ASP A 27 14.85 11.04 8.07
CA ASP A 27 15.91 10.73 9.06
C ASP A 27 15.67 9.42 9.83
N GLY A 28 14.59 8.69 9.53
CA GLY A 28 14.18 7.46 10.22
C GLY A 28 13.38 7.69 11.50
N GLY A 29 13.24 8.94 11.95
CA GLY A 29 12.47 9.33 13.12
C GLY A 29 10.98 9.02 12.97
N LEU A 30 10.36 8.49 14.03
CA LEU A 30 8.93 8.22 14.03
C LEU A 30 8.14 9.54 13.95
N LEU A 31 7.25 9.65 12.96
CA LEU A 31 6.34 10.78 12.85
C LEU A 31 4.97 10.43 13.43
N LEU A 32 4.41 9.28 13.01
CA LEU A 32 3.14 8.75 13.50
C LEU A 32 3.27 7.25 13.69
N SER A 33 2.70 6.73 14.78
CA SER A 33 2.63 5.30 15.06
C SER A 33 1.59 4.60 14.17
N ALA A 34 1.76 3.30 13.97
CA ALA A 34 0.69 2.47 13.42
C ALA A 34 -0.53 2.51 14.36
N GLY A 35 -1.73 2.45 13.79
CA GLY A 35 -3.00 2.52 14.50
C GLY A 35 -3.51 3.93 14.80
N THR A 36 -2.69 4.96 14.59
CA THR A 36 -3.07 6.37 14.78
C THR A 36 -4.19 6.75 13.80
N GLU A 37 -5.24 7.35 14.34
CA GLU A 37 -6.30 7.97 13.55
C GLU A 37 -5.84 9.33 13.05
N VAL A 38 -6.02 9.58 11.75
CA VAL A 38 -5.57 10.80 11.10
C VAL A 38 -6.70 11.82 11.13
N ASP A 39 -6.50 12.93 11.83
CA ASP A 39 -7.41 14.08 11.80
C ASP A 39 -7.02 15.09 10.70
N VAL A 40 -7.79 16.16 10.56
CA VAL A 40 -7.56 17.20 9.53
C VAL A 40 -6.19 17.88 9.68
N ASP A 41 -5.72 18.07 10.91
CA ASP A 41 -4.46 18.75 11.18
C ASP A 41 -3.27 17.85 10.87
N LEU A 42 -3.38 16.56 11.17
CA LEU A 42 -2.40 15.54 10.80
C LEU A 42 -2.30 15.37 9.27
N VAL A 43 -3.41 15.40 8.54
CA VAL A 43 -3.37 15.41 7.06
C VAL A 43 -2.56 16.62 6.56
N ARG A 44 -2.82 17.82 7.09
CA ARG A 44 -2.09 19.03 6.71
C ARG A 44 -0.60 18.92 7.01
N GLN A 45 -0.24 18.41 8.19
CA GLN A 45 1.16 18.20 8.57
C GLN A 45 1.87 17.20 7.66
N LEU A 46 1.21 16.12 7.27
CA LEU A 46 1.77 15.14 6.34
C LEU A 46 2.06 15.76 4.96
N ILE A 47 1.11 16.55 4.44
CA ILE A 47 1.27 17.26 3.16
C ILE A 47 2.41 18.29 3.24
N GLN A 48 2.45 19.11 4.30
CA GLN A 48 3.50 20.11 4.50
C GLN A 48 4.90 19.50 4.63
N ARG A 49 4.99 18.27 5.16
CA ARG A 49 6.24 17.52 5.27
C ARG A 49 6.63 16.79 3.99
N GLY A 50 5.85 16.92 2.92
CA GLY A 50 6.11 16.25 1.64
C GLY A 50 5.91 14.74 1.67
N ILE A 51 5.11 14.22 2.62
CA ILE A 51 4.73 12.81 2.60
C ILE A 51 3.66 12.63 1.52
N GLU A 52 3.99 11.89 0.47
CA GLU A 52 3.09 11.72 -0.69
C GLU A 52 1.99 10.68 -0.45
N CYS A 53 2.34 9.60 0.26
CA CYS A 53 1.49 8.43 0.44
C CYS A 53 1.60 7.85 1.85
N VAL A 54 0.51 7.28 2.36
CA VAL A 54 0.47 6.56 3.65
C VAL A 54 -0.31 5.25 3.52
N HIS A 55 0.01 4.29 4.37
CA HIS A 55 -0.73 3.02 4.47
C HIS A 55 -1.82 3.14 5.54
N VAL A 56 -3.08 2.91 5.18
CA VAL A 56 -4.24 2.97 6.07
C VAL A 56 -5.00 1.66 6.10
N LEU A 57 -5.71 1.42 7.19
CA LEU A 57 -6.67 0.34 7.33
C LEU A 57 -7.99 0.76 6.68
N GLN A 58 -8.50 -0.10 5.81
CA GLN A 58 -9.81 0.06 5.18
C GLN A 58 -10.60 -1.23 5.37
N ALA A 59 -11.89 -1.12 5.69
CA ALA A 59 -12.77 -2.28 5.76
C ALA A 59 -12.74 -3.05 4.43
N GLU A 60 -12.56 -4.37 4.49
CA GLU A 60 -12.66 -5.21 3.30
C GLU A 60 -14.13 -5.32 2.88
N THR A 61 -14.43 -4.79 1.70
CA THR A 61 -15.76 -4.83 1.09
C THR A 61 -15.82 -5.76 -0.12
N ARG A 62 -14.68 -6.29 -0.56
CA ARG A 62 -14.60 -7.23 -1.68
C ARG A 62 -14.93 -8.63 -1.21
N ASP A 63 -15.62 -9.38 -2.05
CA ASP A 63 -15.81 -10.81 -1.85
C ASP A 63 -14.59 -11.60 -2.35
N ALA A 64 -14.58 -12.90 -2.07
CA ALA A 64 -13.48 -13.79 -2.46
C ALA A 64 -13.26 -13.82 -3.98
N ALA A 65 -14.33 -13.76 -4.77
CA ALA A 65 -14.25 -13.78 -6.23
C ALA A 65 -13.57 -12.51 -6.78
N GLN A 66 -13.88 -11.34 -6.20
CA GLN A 66 -13.26 -10.08 -6.56
C GLN A 66 -11.78 -10.05 -6.16
N ILE A 67 -11.42 -10.63 -5.00
CA ILE A 67 -10.01 -10.75 -4.58
C ILE A 67 -9.23 -11.65 -5.54
N GLU A 68 -9.77 -12.81 -5.92
CA GLU A 68 -9.14 -13.70 -6.89
C GLU A 68 -8.98 -13.03 -8.26
N HIS A 69 -10.00 -12.29 -8.71
CA HIS A 69 -9.94 -11.52 -9.94
C HIS A 69 -8.84 -10.44 -9.90
N ASP A 70 -8.78 -9.67 -8.81
CA ASP A 70 -7.77 -8.64 -8.61
C ASP A 70 -6.35 -9.24 -8.60
N MET A 71 -6.19 -10.42 -8.00
CA MET A 71 -4.92 -11.16 -7.98
C MET A 71 -4.52 -11.68 -9.35
N ALA A 72 -5.44 -12.26 -10.11
CA ALA A 72 -5.19 -12.71 -11.47
C ALA A 72 -4.75 -11.53 -12.37
N ALA A 73 -5.48 -10.41 -12.31
CA ALA A 73 -5.13 -9.19 -13.05
C ALA A 73 -3.80 -8.56 -12.59
N ALA A 74 -3.44 -8.68 -11.32
CA ALA A 74 -2.13 -8.25 -10.83
C ALA A 74 -1.00 -9.14 -11.38
N ALA A 75 -1.17 -10.47 -11.34
CA ALA A 75 -0.20 -11.42 -11.86
C ALA A 75 0.03 -11.24 -13.37
N GLU A 76 -1.04 -11.05 -14.15
CA GLU A 76 -0.95 -10.81 -15.59
C GLU A 76 -0.16 -9.52 -15.89
N ARG A 77 -0.39 -8.45 -15.12
CA ARG A 77 0.36 -7.19 -15.26
C ARG A 77 1.85 -7.37 -14.97
N VAL A 78 2.20 -8.12 -13.92
CA VAL A 78 3.60 -8.42 -13.61
C VAL A 78 4.21 -9.23 -14.77
N ALA A 79 3.56 -10.30 -15.23
CA ALA A 79 4.03 -11.08 -16.36
C ALA A 79 4.25 -10.22 -17.62
N ARG A 80 3.34 -9.27 -17.89
CA ARG A 80 3.46 -8.34 -19.01
C ARG A 80 4.62 -7.35 -18.86
N LEU A 81 4.88 -6.83 -17.66
CA LEU A 81 6.01 -5.91 -17.40
C LEU A 81 7.36 -6.61 -17.53
N PHE A 82 7.43 -7.88 -17.12
CA PHE A 82 8.67 -8.64 -17.10
C PHE A 82 8.92 -9.46 -18.37
N ARG A 83 8.01 -9.45 -19.35
CA ARG A 83 8.16 -10.14 -20.64
C ARG A 83 9.46 -9.77 -21.39
N GLY A 84 9.98 -10.71 -22.19
CA GLY A 84 11.19 -10.52 -23.01
C GLY A 84 12.44 -11.11 -22.34
N ASN A 85 13.62 -10.58 -22.68
CA ASN A 85 14.88 -11.07 -22.12
C ASN A 85 14.87 -10.95 -20.58
N SER A 86 14.97 -12.10 -19.91
CA SER A 86 15.09 -12.20 -18.47
C SER A 86 16.57 -12.25 -18.08
N SER A 87 16.92 -11.52 -17.03
CA SER A 87 18.12 -11.74 -16.23
C SER A 87 17.72 -12.25 -14.85
N ASP A 88 18.65 -12.84 -14.11
CA ASP A 88 18.40 -13.31 -12.75
C ASP A 88 17.84 -12.18 -11.87
N ALA A 89 18.42 -10.98 -11.95
CA ALA A 89 17.94 -9.79 -11.24
C ALA A 89 16.50 -9.38 -11.63
N ARG A 90 16.10 -9.54 -12.90
CA ARG A 90 14.71 -9.26 -13.33
C ARG A 90 13.74 -10.30 -12.79
N ASN A 91 14.13 -11.58 -12.77
CA ASN A 91 13.32 -12.66 -12.25
C ASN A 91 13.12 -12.51 -10.73
N GLU A 92 14.18 -12.17 -10.01
CA GLU A 92 14.13 -11.89 -8.57
C GLU A 92 13.22 -10.69 -8.27
N LEU A 93 13.36 -9.59 -9.02
CA LEU A 93 12.47 -8.44 -8.85
C LEU A 93 11.00 -8.78 -9.15
N ALA A 94 10.73 -9.56 -10.19
CA ALA A 94 9.37 -10.01 -10.52
C ALA A 94 8.77 -10.87 -9.38
N ALA A 95 9.58 -11.75 -8.78
CA ALA A 95 9.16 -12.58 -7.65
C ALA A 95 8.85 -11.72 -6.41
N VAL A 96 9.71 -10.75 -6.09
CA VAL A 96 9.49 -9.81 -4.97
C VAL A 96 8.22 -8.99 -5.16
N ILE A 97 7.98 -8.47 -6.38
CA ILE A 97 6.76 -7.70 -6.67
C ILE A 97 5.51 -8.59 -6.57
N THR A 98 5.58 -9.83 -7.06
CA THR A 98 4.48 -10.79 -6.98
C THR A 98 4.14 -11.12 -5.53
N ASP A 99 5.16 -11.35 -4.70
CA ASP A 99 4.96 -11.65 -3.29
C ASP A 99 4.41 -10.44 -2.52
N TYR A 100 4.91 -9.24 -2.80
CA TYR A 100 4.34 -8.00 -2.26
C TYR A 100 2.86 -7.86 -2.60
N ARG A 101 2.46 -8.14 -3.85
CA ARG A 101 1.06 -8.08 -4.29
C ARG A 101 0.18 -9.10 -3.55
N ARG A 102 0.70 -10.30 -3.28
CA ARG A 102 0.01 -11.33 -2.50
C ARG A 102 -0.23 -10.88 -1.06
N ARG A 103 0.81 -10.37 -0.38
CA ARG A 103 0.70 -9.87 1.00
C ARG A 103 -0.22 -8.66 1.13
N ALA A 104 -0.36 -7.86 0.08
CA ALA A 104 -1.27 -6.71 0.07
C ALA A 104 -2.75 -7.10 -0.18
N ALA A 105 -3.02 -8.32 -0.64
CA ALA A 105 -4.38 -8.81 -0.87
C ALA A 105 -4.93 -9.69 0.26
N SER A 106 -4.04 -10.25 1.08
CA SER A 106 -4.32 -10.91 2.36
C SER A 106 -4.52 -9.89 3.49
#